data_AF-A0A238FQD1-F1
#
_entry.id   AF-A0A238FQD1-F1
#
_cell.length_a   1.000
_cell.length_b   1.000
_cell.length_c   1.000
_cell.angle_alpha   90.00
_cell.angle_beta   90.00
_cell.angle_gamma   90.00
#
_symmetry.space_group_name_H-M   'P 1'
#
loop_
_entity.id
_entity.type
_entity.pdbx_description
1 polymer ?
#
loop_
_entity_poly.entity_id
_entity_poly.type
_entity_poly.pdbx_seq_one_letter_code
_entity_poly.pdbx_strand_id
1 'polypeptide(L)'
;MASTPAPSTSTSIPTAVPSPPQDELGFDEAEIDRILNSEATLVTREAEVARVLKAFRMNPYEVLQLDWMPSANLTEADIRKLNLRPTSMGGLIQKTYRKKSLLIHPDKLKHDKAIEAFDLLKKASTFFFLPQGMAPITPDTSPQVVALQNPDFRERIRLKTKELLIDQELRRRRVNKMTMIAEGAQAKKDEEALEKRKRKIEDDKRWEETREDRVTDWRSFQKGGKKKKPKTNVLG
;
A
#
# COMPACT_ATOMS: atom_id res chain seq x y z
N MET A 1 61.01 -71.42 12.45
CA MET A 1 60.02 -71.68 13.51
C MET A 1 59.48 -70.33 13.96
N ALA A 2 58.18 -70.13 13.78
CA ALA A 2 57.49 -68.84 13.89
C ALA A 2 57.36 -68.39 15.36
N SER A 3 57.48 -67.08 15.59
CA SER A 3 57.15 -66.40 16.84
C SER A 3 56.28 -65.19 16.52
N THR A 4 55.01 -65.27 16.88
CA THR A 4 54.15 -64.13 17.20
C THR A 4 53.14 -64.53 18.29
N PRO A 5 52.75 -63.59 19.17
CA PRO A 5 52.03 -63.86 20.43
C PRO A 5 50.51 -63.63 20.32
N ALA A 6 49.74 -64.17 21.27
CA ALA A 6 48.34 -63.80 21.52
C ALA A 6 48.14 -63.46 23.02
N PRO A 7 47.59 -62.29 23.37
CA PRO A 7 47.31 -61.92 24.75
C PRO A 7 45.93 -62.38 25.23
N SER A 8 45.91 -62.74 26.50
CA SER A 8 44.80 -63.20 27.32
C SER A 8 43.72 -62.15 27.58
N THR A 9 42.46 -62.60 27.43
CA THR A 9 41.21 -61.90 27.76
C THR A 9 41.05 -61.75 29.27
N SER A 10 40.93 -60.52 29.76
CA SER A 10 40.53 -60.22 31.15
C SER A 10 39.19 -59.49 31.17
N THR A 11 38.18 -60.20 31.66
CA THR A 11 36.82 -59.76 31.97
C THR A 11 36.83 -58.58 32.95
N SER A 12 36.18 -57.46 32.59
CA SER A 12 35.84 -56.37 33.49
C SER A 12 34.33 -56.27 33.66
N ILE A 13 33.88 -56.32 34.91
CA ILE A 13 32.49 -56.14 35.35
C ILE A 13 32.26 -54.63 35.56
N PRO A 14 31.22 -54.01 35.01
CA PRO A 14 30.86 -52.63 35.35
C PRO A 14 30.02 -52.60 36.64
N THR A 15 30.51 -51.88 37.65
CA THR A 15 29.78 -51.61 38.91
C THR A 15 28.85 -50.41 38.68
N ALA A 16 27.55 -50.60 38.92
CA ALA A 16 26.52 -49.59 38.79
C ALA A 16 26.56 -48.59 39.95
N VAL A 17 26.59 -47.30 39.64
CA VAL A 17 26.38 -46.19 40.59
C VAL A 17 24.89 -45.83 40.60
N PRO A 18 24.22 -45.79 41.76
CA PRO A 18 22.81 -45.39 41.84
C PRO A 18 22.69 -43.84 41.82
N SER A 19 21.86 -43.33 40.93
CA SER A 19 21.53 -41.90 40.80
C SER A 19 20.68 -41.42 42.00
N PRO A 20 20.93 -40.21 42.55
CA PRO A 20 20.12 -39.64 43.62
C PRO A 20 18.74 -39.16 43.11
N PRO A 21 17.75 -39.03 44.02
CA PRO A 21 16.35 -38.80 43.68
C PRO A 21 16.14 -37.38 43.14
N GLN A 22 15.41 -37.25 42.03
CA GLN A 22 15.11 -35.94 41.45
C GLN A 22 13.97 -35.28 42.22
N ASP A 23 14.32 -34.20 42.93
CA ASP A 23 13.40 -33.30 43.60
C ASP A 23 12.47 -32.60 42.59
N GLU A 24 11.22 -32.52 43.01
CA GLU A 24 10.08 -31.88 42.37
C GLU A 24 10.35 -30.39 42.08
N LEU A 25 10.41 -30.04 40.79
CA LEU A 25 9.86 -28.84 40.12
C LEU A 25 10.37 -28.86 38.66
N GLY A 26 10.11 -29.98 37.99
CA GLY A 26 10.53 -30.20 36.61
C GLY A 26 9.52 -29.58 35.65
N PHE A 27 9.85 -28.43 35.08
CA PHE A 27 9.44 -28.24 33.70
C PHE A 27 10.19 -29.30 32.90
N ASP A 28 9.48 -30.27 32.33
CA ASP A 28 10.08 -31.26 31.45
C ASP A 28 10.98 -30.53 30.46
N GLU A 29 12.26 -30.93 30.31
CA GLU A 29 13.21 -30.27 29.42
C GLU A 29 12.67 -30.16 27.99
N ALA A 30 11.89 -31.16 27.57
CA ALA A 30 11.16 -31.18 26.31
C ALA A 30 10.04 -30.12 26.20
N GLU A 31 9.43 -29.71 27.31
CA GLU A 31 8.44 -28.64 27.34
C GLU A 31 9.10 -27.26 27.29
N ILE A 32 10.25 -27.08 27.96
CA ILE A 32 11.07 -25.88 27.83
C ILE A 32 11.49 -25.66 26.37
N ASP A 33 11.96 -26.72 25.70
CA ASP A 33 12.34 -26.66 24.28
C ASP A 33 11.16 -26.33 23.35
N ARG A 34 9.96 -26.86 23.64
CA ARG A 34 8.76 -26.52 22.86
C ARG A 34 8.36 -25.06 23.02
N ILE A 35 8.36 -24.56 24.27
CA ILE A 35 8.03 -23.17 24.57
C ILE A 35 9.04 -22.26 23.89
N LEU A 36 10.34 -22.54 24.04
CA LEU A 36 11.42 -21.77 23.42
C LEU A 36 11.30 -21.75 21.89
N ASN A 37 11.03 -22.90 21.26
CA ASN A 37 10.83 -22.95 19.81
C ASN A 37 9.57 -22.19 19.38
N SER A 38 8.51 -22.23 20.16
CA SER A 38 7.28 -21.48 19.88
C SER A 38 7.55 -19.96 19.93
N GLU A 39 8.25 -19.49 20.95
CA GLU A 39 8.63 -18.09 21.11
C GLU A 39 9.60 -17.64 20.01
N ALA A 40 10.60 -18.45 19.68
CA ALA A 40 11.50 -18.19 18.57
C ALA A 40 10.72 -18.03 17.24
N THR A 41 9.71 -18.86 17.01
CA THR A 41 8.85 -18.70 15.82
C THR A 41 7.95 -17.47 15.89
N LEU A 42 7.53 -17.01 17.07
CA LEU A 42 6.78 -15.77 17.21
C LEU A 42 7.66 -14.56 16.91
N VAL A 43 8.88 -14.50 17.44
CA VAL A 43 9.83 -13.42 17.19
C VAL A 43 10.13 -13.27 15.70
N THR A 44 10.35 -14.39 14.99
CA THR A 44 10.58 -14.35 13.53
C THR A 44 9.37 -13.84 12.75
N ARG A 45 8.15 -14.17 13.18
CA ARG A 45 6.91 -13.69 12.56
C ARG A 45 6.71 -12.20 12.84
N GLU A 46 6.86 -11.73 14.07
CA GLU A 46 6.74 -10.32 14.44
C GLU A 46 7.79 -9.46 13.76
N ALA A 47 9.03 -9.95 13.64
CA ALA A 47 10.08 -9.31 12.85
C ALA A 47 9.69 -9.15 11.37
N GLU A 48 9.00 -10.14 10.79
CA GLU A 48 8.48 -10.04 9.43
C GLU A 48 7.35 -9.01 9.32
N VAL A 49 6.45 -8.91 10.30
CA VAL A 49 5.43 -7.84 10.37
C VAL A 49 6.08 -6.47 10.40
N ALA A 50 7.06 -6.27 11.28
CA ALA A 50 7.80 -5.02 11.40
C ALA A 50 8.54 -4.68 10.10
N ARG A 51 9.13 -5.68 9.42
CA ARG A 51 9.77 -5.52 8.12
C ARG A 51 8.78 -5.05 7.05
N VAL A 52 7.61 -5.71 6.94
CA VAL A 52 6.58 -5.36 5.95
C VAL A 52 6.04 -3.95 6.17
N LEU A 53 5.84 -3.53 7.42
CA LEU A 53 5.41 -2.17 7.75
C LEU A 53 6.49 -1.13 7.48
N LYS A 54 7.76 -1.47 7.70
CA LYS A 54 8.91 -0.62 7.37
C LYS A 54 9.14 -0.49 5.87
N ALA A 55 8.79 -1.53 5.10
CA ALA A 55 8.92 -1.53 3.65
C ALA A 55 8.13 -0.39 3.01
N PHE A 56 8.64 0.15 1.91
CA PHE A 56 7.98 1.23 1.21
C PHE A 56 6.67 0.73 0.57
N ARG A 57 5.53 1.31 1.00
CA ARG A 57 4.17 0.83 0.65
C ARG A 57 3.90 0.76 -0.85
N MET A 58 4.57 1.60 -1.65
CA MET A 58 4.42 1.63 -3.11
C MET A 58 5.37 0.67 -3.83
N ASN A 59 6.38 0.10 -3.15
CA ASN A 59 7.33 -0.83 -3.75
C ASN A 59 6.91 -2.28 -3.45
N PRO A 60 6.26 -2.96 -4.39
CA PRO A 60 5.74 -4.32 -4.16
C PRO A 60 6.86 -5.38 -4.05
N TYR A 61 8.05 -5.11 -4.63
CA TYR A 61 9.20 -6.01 -4.52
C TYR A 61 9.78 -6.03 -3.10
N GLU A 62 9.87 -4.87 -2.45
CA GLU A 62 10.39 -4.77 -1.08
C GLU A 62 9.44 -5.38 -0.06
N VAL A 63 8.13 -5.16 -0.24
CA VAL A 63 7.07 -5.77 0.58
C VAL A 63 7.13 -7.30 0.50
N LEU A 64 7.20 -7.87 -0.71
CA LEU A 64 7.30 -9.32 -0.91
C LEU A 64 8.71 -9.88 -0.76
N GLN A 65 9.72 -9.02 -0.51
CA GLN A 65 11.15 -9.39 -0.44
C GLN A 65 11.60 -10.17 -1.69
N LEU A 66 11.11 -9.74 -2.86
CA LEU A 66 11.50 -10.27 -4.15
C LEU A 66 12.66 -9.44 -4.68
N ASP A 67 13.68 -10.11 -5.19
CA ASP A 67 14.68 -9.44 -6.00
C ASP A 67 14.06 -9.01 -7.34
N TRP A 68 14.40 -7.80 -7.76
CA TRP A 68 13.97 -7.20 -9.02
C TRP A 68 14.46 -8.00 -10.24
N MET A 69 15.45 -8.87 -10.06
CA MET A 69 15.88 -9.91 -11.01
C MET A 69 15.77 -11.31 -10.38
N PRO A 70 14.62 -11.97 -10.52
CA PRO A 70 14.35 -13.28 -9.91
C PRO A 70 15.05 -14.44 -10.61
N SER A 71 15.61 -14.22 -11.81
CA SER A 71 16.45 -15.20 -12.51
C SER A 71 17.64 -15.67 -11.66
N ALA A 72 18.21 -14.78 -10.83
CA ALA A 72 19.40 -15.10 -10.03
C ALA A 72 19.15 -16.11 -8.90
N ASN A 73 17.91 -16.21 -8.41
CA ASN A 73 17.57 -17.02 -7.23
C ASN A 73 16.66 -18.21 -7.54
N LEU A 74 16.22 -18.39 -8.80
CA LEU A 74 15.44 -19.55 -9.21
C LEU A 74 16.36 -20.66 -9.68
N THR A 75 16.32 -21.80 -9.00
CA THR A 75 16.95 -23.00 -9.53
C THR A 75 16.15 -23.51 -10.73
N GLU A 76 16.84 -24.16 -11.67
CA GLU A 76 16.19 -24.73 -12.85
C GLU A 76 15.13 -25.78 -12.48
N ALA A 77 15.29 -26.43 -11.32
CA ALA A 77 14.30 -27.32 -10.73
C ALA A 77 13.01 -26.59 -10.29
N ASP A 78 13.12 -25.38 -9.74
CA ASP A 78 11.95 -24.57 -9.37
C ASP A 78 11.18 -24.12 -10.60
N ILE A 79 11.89 -23.72 -11.67
CA ILE A 79 11.30 -23.36 -12.96
C ILE A 79 10.52 -24.54 -13.56
N ARG A 80 11.13 -25.74 -13.57
CA ARG A 80 10.51 -26.97 -14.08
C ARG A 80 9.32 -27.44 -13.24
N LYS A 81 9.44 -27.45 -11.91
CA LYS A 81 8.36 -27.84 -10.98
C LYS A 81 7.12 -26.94 -11.08
N LEU A 82 7.31 -25.70 -11.51
CA LEU A 82 6.26 -24.71 -11.57
C LEU A 82 5.55 -24.63 -12.92
N ASN A 83 5.96 -25.40 -13.94
CA ASN A 83 5.52 -25.23 -15.33
C ASN A 83 5.56 -23.74 -15.77
N LEU A 84 6.53 -22.99 -15.23
CA LEU A 84 6.72 -21.59 -15.57
C LEU A 84 7.37 -21.54 -16.94
N ARG A 85 6.67 -20.96 -17.92
CA ARG A 85 7.37 -20.35 -19.05
C ARG A 85 8.38 -19.36 -18.46
N PRO A 86 9.65 -19.28 -18.92
CA PRO A 86 10.69 -18.42 -18.33
C PRO A 86 10.33 -16.93 -18.24
N THR A 87 9.21 -16.52 -18.85
CA THR A 87 8.61 -15.17 -18.81
C THR A 87 7.56 -14.97 -17.69
N SER A 88 7.05 -16.03 -17.05
CA SER A 88 5.83 -15.97 -16.23
C SER A 88 6.09 -15.67 -14.75
N MET A 89 6.67 -14.50 -14.47
CA MET A 89 6.90 -13.96 -13.13
C MET A 89 5.78 -14.17 -12.08
N GLY A 90 4.52 -14.25 -12.52
CA GLY A 90 3.36 -14.45 -11.66
C GLY A 90 3.42 -15.68 -10.74
N GLY A 91 3.97 -16.82 -11.19
CA GLY A 91 3.96 -18.04 -10.37
C GLY A 91 4.84 -17.95 -9.11
N LEU A 92 6.01 -17.31 -9.23
CA LEU A 92 6.91 -17.06 -8.09
C LEU A 92 6.28 -16.09 -7.08
N ILE A 93 5.62 -15.05 -7.59
CA ILE A 93 4.96 -14.03 -6.79
C ILE A 93 3.81 -14.65 -5.97
N GLN A 94 3.02 -15.55 -6.57
CA GLN A 94 1.97 -16.25 -5.81
C GLN A 94 2.52 -17.16 -4.72
N LYS A 95 3.60 -17.90 -4.99
CA LYS A 95 4.21 -18.79 -3.99
C LYS A 95 4.78 -18.01 -2.81
N THR A 96 5.53 -16.94 -3.08
CA THR A 96 6.09 -16.09 -2.05
C THR A 96 5.01 -15.38 -1.26
N TYR A 97 3.97 -14.87 -1.93
CA TYR A 97 2.78 -14.33 -1.26
C TYR A 97 2.10 -15.37 -0.38
N ARG A 98 1.79 -16.58 -0.88
CA ARG A 98 1.17 -17.65 -0.07
C ARG A 98 2.01 -18.00 1.15
N LYS A 99 3.33 -18.12 0.99
CA LYS A 99 4.24 -18.40 2.11
C LYS A 99 4.24 -17.28 3.16
N LYS A 100 4.35 -16.03 2.73
CA LYS A 100 4.42 -14.86 3.63
C LYS A 100 3.08 -14.52 4.28
N SER A 101 1.99 -14.63 3.52
CA SER A 101 0.63 -14.40 4.04
C SER A 101 0.25 -15.41 5.12
N LEU A 102 0.64 -16.69 4.99
CA LEU A 102 0.45 -17.69 6.04
C LEU A 102 1.32 -17.41 7.27
N LEU A 103 2.51 -16.82 7.09
CA LEU A 103 3.41 -16.46 8.17
C LEU A 103 2.88 -15.27 8.99
N ILE A 104 2.28 -14.27 8.33
CA ILE A 104 1.76 -13.01 8.93
C ILE A 104 0.24 -13.06 9.17
N HIS A 105 -0.40 -14.23 9.03
CA HIS A 105 -1.85 -14.31 9.14
C HIS A 105 -2.33 -13.85 10.54
N PRO A 106 -3.34 -12.95 10.65
CA PRO A 106 -3.79 -12.39 11.93
C PRO A 106 -4.34 -13.44 12.91
N ASP A 107 -4.79 -14.60 12.41
CA ASP A 107 -5.21 -15.73 13.27
C ASP A 107 -4.04 -16.39 14.02
N LYS A 108 -2.84 -16.39 13.42
CA LYS A 108 -1.64 -17.02 14.01
C LYS A 108 -0.80 -16.04 14.83
N LEU A 109 -1.10 -14.75 14.76
CA LEU A 109 -0.36 -13.67 15.39
C LEU A 109 -1.31 -12.67 16.04
N LYS A 110 -1.25 -12.57 17.37
CA LYS A 110 -2.05 -11.62 18.17
C LYS A 110 -1.42 -10.21 18.18
N HIS A 111 -0.91 -9.75 17.05
CA HIS A 111 -0.25 -8.44 16.94
C HIS A 111 -1.19 -7.43 16.28
N ASP A 112 -1.39 -6.26 16.88
CA ASP A 112 -2.37 -5.24 16.45
C ASP A 112 -2.23 -4.84 14.97
N LYS A 113 -0.99 -4.73 14.49
CA LYS A 113 -0.68 -4.33 13.11
C LYS A 113 -0.53 -5.49 12.11
N ALA A 114 -0.81 -6.73 12.52
CA ALA A 114 -0.72 -7.88 11.62
C ALA A 114 -1.70 -7.76 10.44
N ILE A 115 -2.90 -7.21 10.70
CA ILE A 115 -3.94 -6.97 9.70
C ILE A 115 -3.43 -5.99 8.62
N GLU A 116 -2.81 -4.88 9.03
CA GLU A 116 -2.27 -3.89 8.11
C GLU A 116 -1.14 -4.47 7.24
N ALA A 117 -0.23 -5.23 7.84
CA ALA A 117 0.86 -5.90 7.13
C ALA A 117 0.33 -6.95 6.12
N PHE A 118 -0.70 -7.70 6.50
CA PHE A 118 -1.37 -8.67 5.63
C PHE A 118 -2.02 -7.99 4.41
N ASP A 119 -2.73 -6.87 4.63
CA ASP A 119 -3.34 -6.10 3.56
C ASP A 119 -2.31 -5.52 2.58
N LEU A 120 -1.16 -5.07 3.09
CA LEU A 120 -0.05 -4.61 2.25
C LEU A 120 0.52 -5.73 1.37
N LEU A 121 0.71 -6.94 1.93
CA LEU A 121 1.14 -8.10 1.14
C LEU A 121 0.15 -8.43 0.03
N LYS A 122 -1.15 -8.37 0.31
CA LYS A 122 -2.21 -8.62 -0.67
C LYS A 122 -2.18 -7.58 -1.79
N LYS A 123 -2.12 -6.29 -1.46
CA LYS A 123 -1.99 -5.20 -2.44
C LYS A 123 -0.76 -5.36 -3.33
N ALA A 124 0.40 -5.69 -2.74
CA ALA A 124 1.64 -5.93 -3.48
C ALA A 124 1.50 -7.09 -4.46
N SER A 125 0.89 -8.20 -4.05
CA SER A 125 0.65 -9.34 -4.96
C SER A 125 -0.25 -8.97 -6.14
N THR A 126 -1.34 -8.24 -5.89
CA THR A 126 -2.29 -7.83 -6.93
C THR A 126 -1.68 -6.85 -7.93
N PHE A 127 -0.73 -6.01 -7.49
CA PHE A 127 -0.05 -5.06 -8.35
C PHE A 127 0.66 -5.74 -9.52
N PHE A 128 1.26 -6.91 -9.28
CA PHE A 128 1.99 -7.65 -10.31
C PHE A 128 1.11 -8.33 -11.36
N PHE A 129 -0.18 -8.55 -11.06
CA PHE A 129 -1.14 -9.11 -12.02
C PHE A 129 -1.77 -8.03 -12.90
N LEU A 130 -1.56 -6.75 -12.60
CA LEU A 130 -2.04 -5.66 -13.44
C LEU A 130 -1.18 -5.56 -14.72
N PRO A 131 -1.79 -5.33 -15.89
CA PRO A 131 -1.11 -5.31 -17.20
C PRO A 131 -0.07 -4.19 -17.36
N GLN A 132 0.08 -3.31 -16.37
CA GLN A 132 0.95 -2.14 -16.41
C GLN A 132 2.35 -2.40 -15.80
N GLY A 133 2.64 -3.62 -15.35
CA GLY A 133 3.66 -3.86 -14.32
C GLY A 133 5.04 -4.39 -14.72
N MET A 134 5.33 -4.77 -15.98
CA MET A 134 6.62 -5.42 -16.29
C MET A 134 7.19 -4.97 -17.63
N ALA A 135 8.20 -4.09 -17.59
CA ALA A 135 9.10 -3.92 -18.72
C ALA A 135 9.95 -5.21 -18.88
N PRO A 136 10.31 -5.60 -20.12
CA PRO A 136 11.15 -6.77 -20.36
C PRO A 136 12.50 -6.63 -19.64
N ILE A 137 12.88 -7.69 -18.94
CA ILE A 137 14.10 -7.75 -18.14
C ILE A 137 15.29 -7.80 -19.11
N THR A 138 16.05 -6.72 -19.22
CA THR A 138 17.34 -6.74 -19.91
C THR A 138 18.37 -7.38 -18.97
N PRO A 139 19.03 -8.48 -19.36
CA PRO A 139 20.11 -9.04 -18.55
C PRO A 139 21.27 -8.05 -18.48
N ASP A 140 21.72 -7.74 -17.26
CA ASP A 140 22.82 -6.81 -17.03
C ASP A 140 24.15 -7.57 -17.02
N THR A 141 24.71 -7.79 -18.22
CA THR A 141 26.03 -8.42 -18.40
C THR A 141 27.06 -7.37 -18.83
N SER A 142 26.99 -6.17 -18.26
CA SER A 142 28.00 -5.14 -18.52
C SER A 142 29.15 -5.21 -17.49
N PRO A 143 30.43 -5.25 -17.91
CA PRO A 143 31.56 -5.36 -16.98
C PRO A 143 31.68 -4.15 -16.05
N GLN A 144 31.16 -2.99 -16.45
CA GLN A 144 31.15 -1.77 -15.66
C GLN A 144 30.20 -1.85 -14.45
N VAL A 145 29.12 -2.63 -14.55
CA VAL A 145 28.17 -2.82 -13.45
C VAL A 145 28.73 -3.76 -12.38
N VAL A 146 29.44 -4.80 -12.79
CA VAL A 146 30.10 -5.76 -11.88
C VAL A 146 31.25 -5.12 -11.11
N ALA A 147 31.91 -4.11 -11.68
CA ALA A 147 33.03 -3.40 -11.06
C ALA A 147 32.62 -2.36 -9.98
N LEU A 148 31.33 -2.13 -9.75
CA LEU A 148 30.85 -1.17 -8.75
C LEU A 148 30.87 -1.78 -7.34
N GLN A 149 31.93 -1.53 -6.58
CA GLN A 149 32.09 -2.10 -5.24
C GLN A 149 31.24 -1.41 -4.14
N ASN A 150 30.99 -0.09 -4.20
CA ASN A 150 30.35 0.65 -3.09
C ASN A 150 29.56 1.92 -3.53
N PRO A 151 28.27 2.08 -3.14
CA PRO A 151 27.35 1.00 -2.78
C PRO A 151 27.18 0.04 -3.97
N ASP A 152 26.89 -1.22 -3.66
CA ASP A 152 26.63 -2.26 -4.65
C ASP A 152 25.58 -1.77 -5.65
N PHE A 153 25.73 -2.13 -6.91
CA PHE A 153 24.84 -1.71 -7.99
C PHE A 153 23.36 -1.99 -7.63
N ARG A 154 23.11 -3.14 -6.99
CA ARG A 154 21.77 -3.54 -6.55
C ARG A 154 21.17 -2.58 -5.53
N GLU A 155 21.98 -2.04 -4.63
CA GLU A 155 21.53 -1.07 -3.62
C GLU A 155 21.22 0.29 -4.26
N ARG A 156 22.03 0.74 -5.23
CA ARG A 156 21.72 1.96 -6.01
C ARG A 156 20.42 1.84 -6.76
N ILE A 157 20.18 0.70 -7.40
CA ILE A 157 18.91 0.45 -8.10
C ILE A 157 17.75 0.54 -7.11
N ARG A 158 17.83 -0.12 -5.94
CA ARG A 158 16.78 -0.03 -4.91
C ARG A 158 16.51 1.41 -4.46
N LEU A 159 17.57 2.19 -4.19
CA LEU A 159 17.45 3.59 -3.79
C LEU A 159 16.84 4.46 -4.90
N LYS A 160 17.31 4.31 -6.14
CA LYS A 160 16.82 5.08 -7.28
C LYS A 160 15.38 4.73 -7.64
N THR A 161 15.01 3.45 -7.59
CA THR A 161 13.63 3.01 -7.79
C THR A 161 12.71 3.62 -6.72
N LYS A 162 13.16 3.65 -5.46
CA LYS A 162 12.39 4.28 -4.37
C LYS A 162 12.17 5.77 -4.62
N GLU A 163 13.20 6.50 -5.02
CA GLU A 163 13.12 7.92 -5.38
C GLU A 163 12.13 8.16 -6.53
N LEU A 164 12.24 7.38 -7.62
CA LEU A 164 11.34 7.49 -8.77
C LEU A 164 9.88 7.21 -8.42
N LEU A 165 9.61 6.20 -7.57
CA LEU A 165 8.24 5.92 -7.11
C LEU A 165 7.70 7.06 -6.24
N ILE A 166 8.53 7.68 -5.39
CA ILE A 166 8.11 8.82 -4.56
C ILE A 166 7.73 9.99 -5.47
N ASP A 167 8.56 10.31 -6.46
CA ASP A 167 8.30 11.40 -7.41
C ASP A 167 7.04 11.17 -8.23
N GLN A 168 6.79 9.94 -8.69
CA GLN A 168 5.57 9.57 -9.39
C GLN A 168 4.32 9.77 -8.51
N GLU A 169 4.37 9.35 -7.24
CA GLU A 169 3.26 9.52 -6.31
C GLU A 169 3.02 11.01 -5.97
N LEU A 170 4.08 11.79 -5.76
CA LEU A 170 3.98 13.24 -5.57
C LEU A 170 3.36 13.92 -6.81
N ARG A 171 3.76 13.50 -8.01
CA ARG A 171 3.17 14.00 -9.26
C ARG A 171 1.69 13.65 -9.34
N ARG A 172 1.31 12.41 -9.05
CA ARG A 172 -0.09 11.97 -9.02
C ARG A 172 -0.92 12.78 -8.03
N ARG A 173 -0.40 13.01 -6.83
CA ARG A 173 -1.06 13.85 -5.82
C ARG A 173 -1.24 15.30 -6.26
N ARG A 174 -0.21 15.88 -6.89
CA ARG A 174 -0.28 17.25 -7.45
C ARG A 174 -1.34 17.32 -8.55
N VAL A 175 -1.37 16.37 -9.47
CA VAL A 175 -2.37 16.30 -10.55
C VAL A 175 -3.77 16.18 -9.96
N ASN A 176 -4.02 15.23 -9.05
CA ASN A 176 -5.33 15.05 -8.42
C ASN A 176 -5.79 16.32 -7.69
N LYS A 177 -4.88 16.99 -6.97
CA LYS A 177 -5.18 18.26 -6.30
C LYS A 177 -5.53 19.37 -7.29
N MET A 178 -4.78 19.48 -8.39
CA MET A 178 -5.07 20.46 -9.44
C MET A 178 -6.42 20.20 -10.11
N THR A 179 -6.75 18.94 -10.40
CA THR A 179 -8.05 18.55 -10.96
C THR A 179 -9.20 18.91 -10.03
N MET A 180 -9.09 18.61 -8.73
CA MET A 180 -10.13 18.93 -7.75
C MET A 180 -10.36 20.45 -7.62
N ILE A 181 -9.28 21.24 -7.66
CA ILE A 181 -9.36 22.71 -7.66
C ILE A 181 -10.03 23.22 -8.94
N ALA A 182 -9.67 22.66 -10.09
CA ALA A 182 -10.25 23.05 -11.38
C ALA A 182 -11.74 22.68 -11.46
N GLU A 183 -12.11 21.49 -11.01
CA GLU A 183 -13.51 21.03 -10.93
C GLU A 183 -14.33 21.91 -9.98
N GLY A 184 -13.80 22.23 -8.80
CA GLY A 184 -14.46 23.14 -7.87
C GLY A 184 -14.60 24.56 -8.40
N ALA A 185 -13.61 25.07 -9.14
CA ALA A 185 -13.68 26.36 -9.79
C ALA A 185 -14.71 26.37 -10.93
N GLN A 186 -14.84 25.28 -11.67
CA GLN A 186 -15.83 25.12 -12.72
C GLN A 186 -17.25 25.02 -12.14
N ALA A 187 -17.45 24.22 -11.09
CA ALA A 187 -18.75 24.08 -10.44
C ALA A 187 -19.28 25.42 -9.92
N LYS A 188 -18.41 26.25 -9.31
CA LYS A 188 -18.78 27.60 -8.87
C LYS A 188 -19.19 28.53 -10.02
N LYS A 189 -18.51 28.44 -11.17
CA LYS A 189 -18.87 29.24 -12.36
C LYS A 189 -20.22 28.81 -12.93
N ASP A 190 -20.48 27.51 -12.95
CA ASP A 190 -21.74 26.96 -13.46
C ASP A 190 -22.90 27.32 -12.52
N GLU A 191 -22.69 27.26 -11.20
CA GLU A 191 -23.66 27.71 -10.20
C GLU A 191 -23.95 29.22 -10.32
N GLU A 192 -22.93 30.06 -10.45
CA GLU A 192 -23.11 31.51 -10.65
C GLU A 192 -23.85 31.82 -11.97
N ALA A 193 -23.57 31.08 -13.04
CA ALA A 193 -24.26 31.24 -14.31
C ALA A 193 -25.74 30.83 -14.22
N LEU A 194 -26.05 29.75 -13.50
CA LEU A 194 -27.41 29.33 -13.22
C LEU A 194 -28.15 30.35 -12.34
N GLU A 195 -27.50 30.90 -11.32
CA GLU A 195 -28.10 31.91 -10.45
C GLU A 195 -28.37 33.20 -11.21
N LYS A 196 -27.46 33.66 -12.07
CA LYS A 196 -27.69 34.81 -12.96
C LYS A 196 -28.86 34.57 -13.91
N ARG A 197 -28.96 33.37 -14.49
CA ARG A 197 -30.11 33.00 -15.34
C ARG A 197 -31.41 33.00 -14.53
N LYS A 198 -31.39 32.45 -13.33
CA LYS A 198 -32.54 32.42 -12.42
C LYS A 198 -32.98 33.84 -12.04
N ARG A 199 -32.04 34.69 -11.63
CA ARG A 199 -32.31 36.11 -11.32
C ARG A 199 -32.90 36.84 -12.51
N LYS A 200 -32.34 36.64 -13.71
CA LYS A 200 -32.90 37.24 -14.93
C LYS A 200 -34.33 36.77 -15.21
N ILE A 201 -34.61 35.47 -15.07
CA ILE A 201 -35.97 34.93 -15.27
C ILE A 201 -36.94 35.51 -14.22
N GLU A 202 -36.51 35.62 -12.96
CA GLU A 202 -37.31 36.23 -11.89
C GLU A 202 -37.56 37.72 -12.12
N ASP A 203 -36.55 38.47 -12.58
CA ASP A 203 -36.66 39.88 -12.94
C ASP A 203 -37.60 40.08 -14.14
N ASP A 204 -37.46 39.27 -15.20
CA ASP A 204 -38.33 39.31 -16.39
C ASP A 204 -39.78 38.96 -16.00
N LYS A 205 -39.97 37.94 -15.14
CA LYS A 205 -41.28 37.58 -14.61
C LYS A 205 -41.90 38.72 -13.79
N ARG A 206 -41.13 39.33 -12.88
CA ARG A 206 -41.57 40.47 -12.07
C ARG A 206 -41.88 41.69 -12.95
N TRP A 207 -41.13 41.90 -14.02
CA TRP A 207 -41.36 42.95 -15.02
C TRP A 207 -42.70 42.75 -15.74
N GLU A 208 -43.05 41.52 -16.12
CA GLU A 208 -44.35 41.20 -16.74
C GLU A 208 -45.50 41.25 -15.73
N GLU A 209 -45.33 40.79 -14.49
CA GLU A 209 -46.38 40.87 -13.47
C GLU A 209 -46.76 42.33 -13.14
N THR A 210 -45.75 43.20 -12.99
CA THR A 210 -45.98 44.64 -12.74
C THR A 210 -46.34 45.43 -14.00
N ARG A 211 -46.52 44.76 -15.15
CA ARG A 211 -46.83 45.42 -16.42
C ARG A 211 -48.15 46.17 -16.39
N GLU A 212 -49.22 45.53 -15.94
CA GLU A 212 -50.56 46.14 -15.92
C GLU A 212 -50.61 47.35 -14.97
N ASP A 213 -49.93 47.27 -13.83
CA ASP A 213 -49.78 48.39 -12.90
C ASP A 213 -49.03 49.55 -13.56
N ARG A 214 -47.86 49.29 -14.19
CA ARG A 214 -47.11 50.31 -14.93
C ARG A 214 -47.90 50.91 -16.09
N VAL A 215 -48.64 50.09 -16.83
CA VAL A 215 -49.50 50.54 -17.95
C VAL A 215 -50.67 51.37 -17.43
N THR A 216 -51.25 51.02 -16.28
CA THR A 216 -52.32 51.77 -15.64
C THR A 216 -51.82 53.12 -15.12
N ASP A 217 -50.65 53.14 -14.49
CA ASP A 217 -49.96 54.37 -14.09
C ASP A 217 -49.65 55.25 -15.31
N TRP A 218 -49.16 54.68 -16.41
CA TRP A 218 -48.91 55.42 -17.65
C TRP A 218 -50.20 55.95 -18.29
N ARG A 219 -51.24 55.13 -18.38
CA ARG A 219 -52.57 55.55 -18.87
C ARG A 219 -53.17 56.66 -18.01
N SER A 220 -52.97 56.62 -16.70
CA SER A 220 -53.44 57.66 -15.77
C SER A 220 -52.63 58.95 -15.89
N PHE A 221 -51.31 58.87 -16.15
CA PHE A 221 -50.47 60.03 -16.46
C PHE A 221 -50.89 60.69 -17.78
N GLN A 222 -51.18 59.91 -18.82
CA GLN A 222 -51.62 60.42 -20.11
C GLN A 222 -53.05 61.01 -20.07
N LYS A 223 -53.95 60.42 -19.26
CA LYS A 223 -55.28 61.00 -18.96
C LYS A 223 -55.21 62.18 -18.00
N GLY A 224 -54.10 62.34 -17.28
CA GLY A 224 -53.84 63.37 -16.27
C GLY A 224 -53.38 64.71 -16.85
N GLY A 225 -54.13 65.27 -17.80
CA GLY A 225 -54.04 66.69 -18.11
C GLY A 225 -54.55 67.51 -16.93
N LYS A 226 -53.64 68.20 -16.21
CA LYS A 226 -53.90 69.19 -15.14
C LYS A 226 -54.51 68.65 -13.83
N LYS A 227 -53.67 68.15 -12.91
CA LYS A 227 -53.94 68.39 -11.48
C LYS A 227 -53.35 69.76 -11.09
N LYS A 228 -54.22 70.73 -10.77
CA LYS A 228 -53.83 71.95 -10.07
C LYS A 228 -53.06 71.53 -8.81
N LYS A 229 -51.81 72.00 -8.65
CA LYS A 229 -51.13 71.98 -7.35
C LYS A 229 -52.07 72.66 -6.34
N PRO A 230 -52.47 72.03 -5.23
CA PRO A 230 -53.07 72.78 -4.14
C PRO A 230 -52.06 73.86 -3.73
N LYS A 231 -52.47 75.12 -3.75
CA LYS A 231 -51.70 76.19 -3.13
C LYS A 231 -51.60 75.82 -1.65
N THR A 232 -50.40 75.48 -1.19
CA THR A 232 -50.08 75.56 0.23
C THR A 232 -50.23 77.03 0.60
N ASN A 233 -51.37 77.42 1.17
CA ASN A 233 -51.42 78.65 1.93
C ASN A 233 -50.51 78.44 3.14
N VAL A 234 -49.41 79.19 3.15
CA VAL A 234 -48.54 79.39 4.30
C VAL A 234 -49.39 79.92 5.46
N LEU A 235 -49.16 79.43 6.68
CA LEU A 235 -49.38 80.15 7.94
C LEU A 235 -48.66 79.40 9.08
N GLY A 236 -47.67 80.05 9.70
CA GLY A 236 -46.98 79.59 10.91
C GLY A 236 -45.47 79.53 10.76
#